data_AF-A0A965VA56-F1
#
_entry.id   AF-A0A965VA56-F1
#
_cell.length_a   1.000
_cell.length_b   1.000
_cell.length_c   1.000
_cell.angle_alpha   90.00
_cell.angle_beta   90.00
_cell.angle_gamma   90.00
#
_symmetry.space_group_name_H-M   'P 1'
#
loop_
_entity.id
_entity.type
_entity.pdbx_description
1 polymer ?
#
loop_
_entity_poly.entity_id
_entity_poly.type
_entity_poly.pdbx_seq_one_letter_code
_entity_poly.pdbx_strand_id
1 'polypeptide(L)'
;MIRKSLLPILLGFVFVTSTAPAVAVAAATPEISYVPFPELIERTLGVAGKPVRFDWRHRSQLYFLDVGQPVEYNNFETGRVAASVFFPSSDVSFGFGVAKVSVSSTPSTDAIALMPYRQLGRPGRWEMQAGAFYPVAEGVVTFRQPMLPAAQMVFSLAADVRYLIYPSLFSTSDIKGGLKSMLSTTLSSSQLDTLTNTAPPGMRVDPGKVNLLAGFNLHL
;
A
#
# COMPACT_ATOMS: atom_id res chain seq x y z
N MET A 1 -18.54 5.25 31.53
CA MET A 1 -18.98 5.42 30.12
C MET A 1 -17.91 4.80 29.24
N ILE A 2 -18.11 3.56 28.80
CA ILE A 2 -17.07 2.71 28.18
C ILE A 2 -17.02 3.05 26.68
N ARG A 3 -15.94 3.72 26.23
CA ARG A 3 -15.70 3.95 24.81
C ARG A 3 -15.14 2.66 24.20
N LYS A 4 -15.96 2.03 23.35
CA LYS A 4 -15.53 0.94 22.46
C LYS A 4 -14.50 1.49 21.48
N SER A 5 -13.23 1.08 21.60
CA SER A 5 -12.21 1.34 20.60
C SER A 5 -12.51 0.46 19.37
N LEU A 6 -13.02 1.07 18.31
CA LEU A 6 -13.10 0.43 17.01
C LEU A 6 -11.69 0.35 16.44
N LEU A 7 -11.19 -0.88 16.30
CA LEU A 7 -9.99 -1.20 15.54
C LEU A 7 -10.19 -0.71 14.09
N PRO A 8 -9.31 0.11 13.50
CA PRO A 8 -9.42 0.42 12.09
C PRO A 8 -8.96 -0.79 11.28
N ILE A 9 -9.91 -1.44 10.60
CA ILE A 9 -9.64 -2.44 9.58
C ILE A 9 -9.24 -1.68 8.31
N LEU A 10 -7.98 -1.78 7.92
CA LEU A 10 -7.49 -1.35 6.60
C LEU A 10 -8.05 -2.33 5.55
N LEU A 11 -8.98 -1.85 4.72
CA LEU A 11 -9.48 -2.58 3.56
C LEU A 11 -8.70 -2.10 2.32
N GLY A 12 -7.72 -2.88 1.89
CA GLY A 12 -7.10 -2.71 0.56
C GLY A 12 -7.95 -3.42 -0.49
N PHE A 13 -8.32 -2.73 -1.57
CA PHE A 13 -8.96 -3.36 -2.73
C PHE A 13 -7.89 -3.70 -3.75
N VAL A 14 -7.73 -4.99 -4.04
CA VAL A 14 -6.77 -5.50 -5.03
C VAL A 14 -7.50 -5.71 -6.37
N PHE A 15 -7.04 -5.01 -7.42
CA PHE A 15 -7.38 -5.32 -8.80
C PHE A 15 -6.14 -5.92 -9.49
N VAL A 16 -6.13 -7.23 -9.73
CA VAL A 16 -5.11 -7.89 -10.55
C VAL A 16 -5.66 -8.10 -11.95
N THR A 17 -5.06 -7.43 -12.95
CA THR A 17 -5.31 -7.75 -14.36
C THR A 17 -4.28 -8.77 -14.84
N SER A 18 -4.78 -9.92 -15.31
CA SER A 18 -3.96 -11.02 -15.84
C SER A 18 -3.94 -10.96 -17.37
N THR A 19 -2.79 -10.69 -17.97
CA THR A 19 -2.56 -11.00 -19.39
C THR A 19 -1.94 -12.39 -19.49
N ALA A 20 -2.78 -13.43 -19.52
CA ALA A 20 -2.32 -14.76 -19.88
C ALA A 20 -2.14 -14.83 -21.41
N PRO A 21 -1.08 -15.46 -21.93
CA PRO A 21 -0.95 -15.68 -23.37
C PRO A 21 -2.02 -16.67 -23.85
N ALA A 22 -2.65 -16.36 -24.99
CA ALA A 22 -3.61 -17.24 -25.64
C ALA A 22 -2.88 -18.52 -26.11
N VAL A 23 -3.20 -19.66 -25.50
CA VAL A 23 -2.75 -20.97 -25.97
C VAL A 23 -3.54 -21.30 -27.23
N ALA A 24 -2.87 -21.35 -28.38
CA ALA A 24 -3.44 -21.80 -29.63
C ALA A 24 -3.77 -23.30 -29.55
N VAL A 25 -5.05 -23.65 -29.67
CA VAL A 25 -5.52 -25.03 -29.73
C VAL A 25 -5.29 -25.56 -31.14
N ALA A 26 -4.32 -26.46 -31.30
CA ALA A 26 -4.14 -27.21 -32.54
C ALA A 26 -5.30 -28.21 -32.70
N ALA A 27 -5.94 -28.21 -33.87
CA ALA A 27 -7.03 -29.12 -34.21
C ALA A 27 -6.49 -30.55 -34.36
N ALA A 28 -6.81 -31.43 -33.40
CA ALA A 28 -6.56 -32.87 -33.49
C ALA A 28 -7.87 -33.60 -33.81
N THR A 29 -7.83 -34.45 -34.83
CA THR A 29 -8.90 -35.32 -35.31
C THR A 29 -9.39 -36.28 -34.21
N PRO A 30 -10.70 -36.50 -34.03
CA PRO A 30 -11.20 -37.25 -32.88
C PRO A 30 -11.05 -38.76 -33.08
N GLU A 31 -10.06 -39.35 -32.42
CA GLU A 31 -10.01 -40.79 -32.15
C GLU A 31 -10.93 -41.06 -30.95
N ILE A 32 -12.03 -41.81 -31.16
CA ILE A 32 -13.03 -42.07 -30.11
C ILE A 32 -12.45 -43.09 -29.13
N SER A 33 -11.73 -42.58 -28.12
CA SER A 33 -11.28 -43.35 -26.96
C SER A 33 -12.39 -43.43 -25.93
N TYR A 34 -12.84 -44.64 -25.61
CA TYR A 34 -13.83 -44.89 -24.54
C TYR A 34 -13.17 -44.66 -23.17
N VAL A 35 -13.27 -43.42 -22.67
CA VAL A 35 -12.87 -43.10 -21.30
C VAL A 35 -14.05 -43.44 -20.36
N PRO A 36 -13.86 -44.28 -19.32
CA PRO A 36 -14.88 -44.57 -18.33
C PRO A 36 -15.47 -43.28 -17.73
N PHE A 37 -16.80 -43.24 -17.57
CA PHE A 37 -17.50 -42.08 -17.00
C PHE A 37 -16.94 -41.60 -15.64
N PRO A 38 -16.47 -42.46 -14.72
CA PRO A 38 -15.81 -42.03 -13.48
C PRO A 38 -14.51 -41.26 -13.71
N GLU A 39 -13.70 -41.63 -14.71
CA GLU A 39 -12.47 -40.92 -15.06
C GLU A 39 -12.78 -39.58 -15.74
N LEU A 40 -13.83 -39.50 -16.55
CA LEU A 40 -14.33 -38.22 -17.08
C LEU A 40 -14.80 -37.31 -15.94
N ILE A 41 -15.48 -37.84 -14.93
CA ILE A 41 -15.90 -37.13 -13.73
C ILE A 41 -14.68 -36.69 -12.90
N GLU A 42 -13.68 -37.54 -12.65
CA GLU A 42 -12.47 -37.12 -11.93
C GLU A 42 -11.65 -36.10 -12.71
N ARG A 43 -11.64 -36.17 -14.04
CA ARG A 43 -10.92 -35.22 -14.89
C ARG A 43 -11.69 -33.90 -15.05
N THR A 44 -13.02 -33.92 -15.05
CA THR A 44 -13.85 -32.70 -15.11
C THR A 44 -14.07 -32.07 -13.73
N LEU A 45 -14.35 -32.85 -12.69
CA LEU A 45 -14.41 -32.39 -11.29
C LEU A 45 -13.03 -32.12 -10.69
N GLY A 46 -11.98 -32.83 -11.09
CA GLY A 46 -10.61 -32.54 -10.65
C GLY A 46 -10.04 -31.27 -11.26
N VAL A 47 -10.52 -30.89 -12.45
CA VAL A 47 -10.22 -29.61 -13.12
C VAL A 47 -11.17 -28.49 -12.67
N ALA A 48 -12.45 -28.79 -12.38
CA ALA A 48 -13.42 -27.82 -11.86
C ALA A 48 -13.34 -27.61 -10.33
N GLY A 49 -12.73 -28.55 -9.59
CA GLY A 49 -12.76 -28.63 -8.14
C GLY A 49 -11.42 -28.39 -7.45
N LYS A 50 -10.32 -28.28 -8.19
CA LYS A 50 -9.12 -27.63 -7.65
C LYS A 50 -9.33 -26.13 -7.83
N PRO A 51 -9.63 -25.37 -6.76
CA PRO A 51 -9.51 -23.92 -6.86
C PRO A 51 -8.10 -23.67 -7.39
N VAL A 52 -7.98 -23.00 -8.53
CA VAL A 52 -6.69 -22.53 -9.05
C VAL A 52 -6.14 -21.67 -7.93
N ARG A 53 -5.30 -22.26 -7.08
CA ARG A 53 -4.72 -21.58 -5.94
C ARG A 53 -3.90 -20.46 -6.54
N PHE A 54 -4.33 -19.23 -6.33
CA PHE A 54 -3.48 -18.10 -6.60
C PHE A 54 -2.20 -18.34 -5.81
N ASP A 55 -1.07 -18.42 -6.50
CA ASP A 55 0.24 -18.52 -5.89
C ASP A 55 0.96 -17.20 -6.16
N TRP A 56 0.99 -16.36 -5.14
CA TRP A 56 1.60 -15.04 -5.19
C TRP A 56 3.12 -15.11 -5.36
N ARG A 57 3.79 -16.18 -4.92
CA ARG A 57 5.26 -16.33 -4.97
C ARG A 57 5.78 -16.56 -6.39
N HIS A 58 4.95 -17.17 -7.24
CA HIS A 58 5.28 -17.45 -8.64
C HIS A 58 4.91 -16.29 -9.60
N ARG A 59 4.49 -15.14 -9.06
CA ARG A 59 4.24 -13.94 -9.88
C ARG A 59 5.53 -13.15 -10.07
N SER A 60 5.68 -12.49 -11.22
CA SER A 60 6.79 -11.57 -11.41
C SER A 60 6.58 -10.28 -10.62
N GLN A 61 5.34 -9.80 -10.57
CA GLN A 61 4.97 -8.51 -9.99
C GLN A 61 3.54 -8.58 -9.42
N LEU A 62 3.31 -7.90 -8.31
CA LEU A 62 2.01 -7.68 -7.69
C LEU A 62 1.78 -6.19 -7.51
N TYR A 63 0.54 -5.74 -7.71
CA TYR A 63 0.17 -4.33 -7.58
C TYR A 63 -0.85 -4.17 -6.47
N PHE A 64 -0.62 -3.18 -5.60
CA PHE A 64 -1.49 -2.89 -4.47
C PHE A 64 -1.92 -1.43 -4.50
N LEU A 65 -3.17 -1.21 -4.08
CA LEU A 65 -3.75 0.10 -3.86
C LEU A 65 -4.23 0.16 -2.40
N ASP A 66 -3.66 1.07 -1.63
CA ASP A 66 -3.96 1.24 -0.23
C ASP A 66 -4.64 2.59 -0.01
N VAL A 67 -5.71 2.60 0.79
CA VAL A 67 -6.33 3.82 1.29
C VAL A 67 -6.44 3.71 2.80
N GLY A 68 -6.08 4.76 3.52
CA GLY A 68 -6.13 4.73 4.97
C GLY A 68 -5.85 6.06 5.63
N GLN A 69 -5.88 6.06 6.96
CA GLN A 69 -5.55 7.21 7.80
C GLN A 69 -4.31 6.87 8.64
N PRO A 70 -3.15 7.46 8.34
CA PRO A 70 -1.97 7.35 9.18
C PRO A 70 -2.30 7.88 10.58
N VAL A 71 -2.10 7.04 11.60
CA VAL A 71 -2.20 7.48 12.99
C VAL A 71 -0.87 8.13 13.34
N GLU A 72 -0.82 9.45 13.18
CA GLU A 72 0.27 10.28 13.68
C GLU A 72 -0.08 10.68 15.12
N TYR A 73 0.89 10.69 16.06
CA TYR A 73 0.67 11.07 17.47
C TYR A 73 0.44 12.59 17.63
N ASN A 74 -0.50 13.14 16.86
CA ASN A 74 -0.88 14.54 16.81
C ASN A 74 -2.41 14.66 16.66
N ASN A 75 -2.93 15.89 16.72
CA ASN A 75 -4.37 16.12 16.60
C ASN A 75 -4.81 16.48 15.17
N PHE A 76 -3.95 16.29 14.17
CA PHE A 76 -4.29 16.58 12.77
C PHE A 76 -5.03 15.39 12.15
N GLU A 77 -5.93 15.67 11.22
CA GLU A 77 -6.57 14.63 10.45
C GLU A 77 -5.72 14.33 9.21
N THR A 78 -5.36 13.06 9.02
CA THR A 78 -4.47 12.64 7.94
C THR A 78 -5.13 11.55 7.10
N GLY A 79 -5.23 11.79 5.80
CA GLY A 79 -5.63 10.80 4.80
C GLY A 79 -4.44 10.38 3.93
N ARG A 80 -4.39 9.11 3.54
CA ARG A 80 -3.35 8.53 2.69
C ARG A 80 -3.97 7.65 1.61
N VAL A 81 -3.51 7.85 0.38
CA VAL A 81 -3.76 6.97 -0.76
C VAL A 81 -2.41 6.55 -1.31
N ALA A 82 -2.17 5.26 -1.47
CA ALA A 82 -0.90 4.73 -1.96
C ALA A 82 -1.10 3.69 -3.04
N ALA A 83 -0.19 3.67 -4.01
CA ALA A 83 -0.05 2.60 -4.97
C ALA A 83 1.35 2.01 -4.84
N SER A 84 1.46 0.69 -4.89
CA SER A 84 2.73 0.00 -4.76
C SER A 84 2.83 -1.21 -5.68
N VAL A 85 4.07 -1.55 -6.02
CA VAL A 85 4.44 -2.73 -6.79
C VAL A 85 5.38 -3.59 -5.94
N PHE A 86 5.13 -4.89 -5.92
CA PHE A 86 5.89 -5.87 -5.17
C PHE A 86 6.47 -6.90 -6.13
N PHE A 87 7.70 -7.28 -5.84
CA PHE A 87 8.45 -8.32 -6.53
C PHE A 87 8.60 -9.49 -5.56
N PRO A 88 7.72 -10.50 -5.66
CA PRO A 88 7.76 -11.62 -4.74
C PRO A 88 8.99 -12.50 -5.02
N SER A 89 9.45 -13.15 -3.96
CA SER A 89 10.56 -14.09 -3.97
C SER A 89 10.24 -15.26 -3.04
N SER A 90 11.09 -16.29 -3.02
CA SER A 90 10.93 -17.44 -2.13
C SER A 90 10.92 -17.06 -0.65
N ASP A 91 11.71 -16.07 -0.24
CA ASP A 91 11.91 -15.78 1.18
C ASP A 91 11.57 -14.34 1.54
N VAL A 92 12.10 -13.38 0.78
CA VAL A 92 11.90 -11.95 1.04
C VAL A 92 11.43 -11.28 -0.24
N SER A 93 10.27 -10.65 -0.16
CA SER A 93 9.72 -9.85 -1.25
C SER A 93 10.17 -8.41 -1.11
N PHE A 94 10.38 -7.73 -2.24
CA PHE A 94 10.73 -6.31 -2.24
C PHE A 94 9.60 -5.49 -2.83
N GLY A 95 9.34 -4.32 -2.27
CA GLY A 95 8.26 -3.46 -2.72
C GLY A 95 8.70 -2.02 -2.89
N PHE A 96 8.10 -1.36 -3.86
CA PHE A 96 8.25 0.07 -4.11
C PHE A 96 6.86 0.69 -4.22
N GLY A 97 6.66 1.85 -3.61
CA GLY A 97 5.37 2.51 -3.60
C GLY A 97 5.45 4.02 -3.57
N VAL A 98 4.37 4.65 -4.03
CA VAL A 98 4.17 6.09 -3.94
C VAL A 98 2.84 6.32 -3.24
N ALA A 99 2.84 7.20 -2.24
CA ALA A 99 1.63 7.61 -1.54
C ALA A 99 1.44 9.11 -1.61
N LYS A 100 0.18 9.53 -1.73
CA LYS A 100 -0.25 10.90 -1.49
C LYS A 100 -0.85 10.97 -0.09
N VAL A 101 -0.31 11.86 0.74
CA VAL A 101 -0.80 12.17 2.08
C VAL A 101 -1.38 13.58 2.10
N SER A 102 -2.60 13.68 2.60
CA SER A 102 -3.33 14.92 2.80
C SER A 102 -3.53 15.12 4.31
N VAL A 103 -3.34 16.34 4.77
CA VAL A 103 -3.49 16.69 6.19
C VAL A 103 -4.39 17.91 6.33
N SER A 104 -5.35 17.84 7.22
CA SER A 104 -6.29 18.92 7.55
C SER A 104 -6.28 19.22 9.05
N SER A 105 -6.69 20.45 9.40
CA SER A 105 -6.91 20.82 10.79
C SER A 105 -8.16 20.15 11.36
N THR A 106 -8.18 20.01 12.68
CA THR A 106 -9.34 19.61 13.47
C THR A 106 -9.73 20.75 14.40
N PRO A 107 -10.94 20.74 14.99
CA PRO A 107 -11.32 21.76 15.98
C PRO A 107 -10.34 21.86 17.16
N SER A 108 -9.69 20.74 17.53
CA SER A 108 -8.67 20.72 18.57
C SER A 108 -7.38 21.42 18.14
N THR A 109 -6.93 21.25 16.89
CA THR A 109 -5.72 21.95 16.40
C THR A 109 -5.96 23.43 16.24
N ASP A 110 -7.17 23.83 15.82
CA ASP A 110 -7.53 25.24 15.68
C ASP A 110 -7.57 25.94 17.04
N ALA A 111 -8.09 25.27 18.08
CA ALA A 111 -8.06 25.78 19.45
C ALA A 111 -6.63 25.88 20.02
N ILE A 112 -5.79 24.87 19.75
CA ILE A 112 -4.37 24.89 20.15
C ILE A 112 -3.62 26.02 19.47
N ALA A 113 -3.96 26.33 18.22
CA ALA A 113 -3.29 27.39 17.45
C ALA A 113 -3.52 28.80 17.99
N LEU A 114 -4.56 29.01 18.81
CA LEU A 114 -4.80 30.26 19.53
C LEU A 114 -3.87 30.45 20.74
N MET A 115 -3.22 29.37 21.17
CA MET A 115 -2.23 29.36 22.24
C MET A 115 -0.81 29.34 21.65
N PRO A 116 0.23 29.69 22.43
CA PRO A 116 1.63 29.57 21.97
C PRO A 116 2.09 28.11 21.75
N TYR A 117 1.21 27.12 21.93
CA TYR A 117 1.53 25.71 21.77
C TYR A 117 1.52 25.29 20.31
N ARG A 118 2.53 24.51 19.91
CA ARG A 118 2.62 23.90 18.58
C ARG A 118 2.86 22.41 18.72
N GLN A 119 2.20 21.61 17.88
CA GLN A 119 2.36 20.16 17.83
C GLN A 119 3.26 19.76 16.66
N LEU A 120 4.17 18.81 16.88
CA LEU A 120 4.96 18.25 15.80
C LEU A 120 4.05 17.54 14.80
N GLY A 121 4.22 17.85 13.53
CA GLY A 121 3.43 17.29 12.45
C GLY A 121 4.12 17.47 11.11
N ARG A 122 3.53 16.86 10.09
CA ARG A 122 4.04 16.92 8.73
C ARG A 122 2.91 17.35 7.81
N PRO A 123 3.08 18.41 7.01
CA PRO A 123 2.03 18.87 6.12
C PRO A 123 1.78 17.87 4.97
N GLY A 124 0.76 18.15 4.16
CA GLY A 124 0.42 17.35 2.99
C GLY A 124 1.63 17.12 2.06
N ARG A 125 1.87 15.87 1.68
CA ARG A 125 3.13 15.41 1.08
C ARG A 125 2.92 14.23 0.15
N TRP A 126 3.94 13.93 -0.64
CA TRP A 126 4.10 12.63 -1.28
C TRP A 126 5.11 11.81 -0.51
N GLU A 127 4.92 10.50 -0.47
CA GLU A 127 5.80 9.56 0.20
C GLU A 127 6.26 8.52 -0.81
N MET A 128 7.55 8.47 -1.11
CA MET A 128 8.15 7.36 -1.83
C MET A 128 8.59 6.32 -0.81
N GLN A 129 8.23 5.07 -1.04
CA GLN A 129 8.47 3.97 -0.11
C GLN A 129 9.19 2.86 -0.83
N ALA A 130 10.19 2.29 -0.18
CA ALA A 130 10.89 1.11 -0.64
C ALA A 130 11.17 0.22 0.58
N GLY A 131 10.92 -1.07 0.45
CA GLY A 131 11.09 -1.96 1.59
C GLY A 131 11.07 -3.42 1.26
N ALA A 132 11.22 -4.21 2.32
CA ALA A 132 11.30 -5.66 2.28
C ALA A 132 10.18 -6.25 3.14
N PHE A 133 9.63 -7.37 2.66
CA PHE A 133 8.48 -8.05 3.22
C PHE A 133 8.82 -9.52 3.41
N TYR A 134 8.69 -10.00 4.64
CA TYR A 134 8.91 -11.39 5.00
C TYR A 134 7.56 -12.04 5.35
N PRO A 135 7.06 -13.00 4.56
CA PRO A 135 5.81 -13.69 4.84
C PRO A 135 5.98 -14.58 6.08
N VAL A 136 5.19 -14.33 7.12
CA VAL A 136 5.21 -15.09 8.38
C VAL A 136 4.13 -16.17 8.38
N ALA A 137 2.94 -15.86 7.87
CA ALA A 137 1.85 -16.81 7.78
C ALA A 137 1.06 -16.62 6.48
N GLU A 138 0.66 -17.73 5.88
CA GLU A 138 -0.11 -17.76 4.64
C GLU A 138 -1.39 -18.58 4.86
N GLY A 139 -2.50 -18.10 4.32
CA GLY A 139 -3.80 -18.76 4.43
C GLY A 139 -4.61 -18.57 3.16
N VAL A 140 -5.60 -19.44 2.94
CA VAL A 140 -6.56 -19.31 1.85
C VAL A 140 -7.93 -19.07 2.46
N VAL A 141 -8.58 -17.97 2.09
CA VAL A 141 -9.95 -17.67 2.48
C VAL A 141 -10.87 -17.94 1.32
N THR A 142 -11.83 -18.82 1.57
CA THR A 142 -12.93 -19.09 0.65
C THR A 142 -14.14 -18.27 1.08
N PHE A 143 -14.63 -17.40 0.22
CA PHE A 143 -15.83 -16.64 0.50
C PHE A 143 -17.06 -17.55 0.42
N ARG A 144 -18.05 -17.30 1.29
CA ARG A 144 -19.33 -18.02 1.25
C ARG A 144 -20.13 -17.72 -0.02
N GLN A 145 -19.87 -16.59 -0.66
CA GLN A 145 -20.52 -16.20 -1.92
C GLN A 145 -19.80 -16.85 -3.11
N PRO A 146 -20.49 -17.61 -3.96
CA PRO A 146 -19.86 -18.40 -5.03
C PRO A 146 -19.27 -17.54 -6.17
N MET A 147 -19.56 -16.24 -6.21
CA MET A 147 -19.05 -15.32 -7.23
C MET A 147 -17.65 -14.79 -6.93
N LEU A 148 -17.17 -14.93 -5.69
CA LEU A 148 -15.84 -14.46 -5.30
C LEU A 148 -14.88 -15.65 -5.31
N PRO A 149 -13.76 -15.58 -6.06
CA PRO A 149 -12.75 -16.61 -6.03
C PRO A 149 -12.12 -16.69 -4.64
N ALA A 150 -11.52 -17.84 -4.30
CA ALA A 150 -10.73 -17.96 -3.09
C ALA A 150 -9.57 -16.95 -3.12
N ALA A 151 -9.42 -16.18 -2.05
CA ALA A 151 -8.34 -15.21 -1.88
C ALA A 151 -7.22 -15.81 -1.02
N GLN A 152 -5.97 -15.45 -1.31
CA GLN A 152 -4.84 -15.84 -0.48
C GLN A 152 -4.50 -14.68 0.46
N MET A 153 -4.50 -14.98 1.76
CA MET A 153 -4.07 -14.05 2.79
C MET A 153 -2.61 -14.28 3.12
N VAL A 154 -1.81 -13.23 3.10
CA VAL A 154 -0.40 -13.26 3.48
C VAL A 154 -0.18 -12.27 4.60
N PHE A 155 0.13 -12.79 5.78
CA PHE A 155 0.58 -12.01 6.91
C PHE A 155 2.09 -11.87 6.85
N SER A 156 2.60 -10.65 6.76
CA SER A 156 4.01 -10.37 6.57
C SER A 156 4.55 -9.39 7.61
N LEU A 157 5.83 -9.56 7.93
CA LEU A 157 6.66 -8.54 8.55
C LEU A 157 7.16 -7.60 7.45
N ALA A 158 7.07 -6.30 7.69
CA ALA A 158 7.49 -5.27 6.75
C ALA A 158 8.55 -4.38 7.39
N ALA A 159 9.57 -4.04 6.61
CA ALA A 159 10.55 -3.00 6.94
C ALA A 159 10.71 -2.08 5.73
N ASP A 160 10.36 -0.80 5.90
CA ASP A 160 10.30 0.19 4.83
C ASP A 160 11.15 1.42 5.15
N VAL A 161 11.80 1.94 4.11
CA VAL A 161 12.35 3.28 4.09
C VAL A 161 11.39 4.18 3.33
N ARG A 162 11.01 5.30 3.95
CA ARG A 162 10.09 6.28 3.38
C ARG A 162 10.76 7.63 3.21
N TYR A 163 10.73 8.13 1.99
CA TYR A 163 11.20 9.46 1.62
C TYR A 163 10.03 10.42 1.39
N LEU A 164 10.09 11.60 2.00
CA LEU A 164 9.02 12.61 1.98
C LEU A 164 9.33 13.72 0.99
N ILE A 165 8.39 13.98 0.09
CA ILE A 165 8.46 15.04 -0.93
C ILE A 165 7.31 16.01 -0.69
N TYR A 166 7.62 17.30 -0.54
CA TYR A 166 6.62 18.33 -0.29
C TYR A 166 6.35 19.15 -1.57
N PRO A 167 5.19 19.00 -2.23
CA PRO A 167 4.86 19.74 -3.46
C PRO A 167 4.94 21.26 -3.32
N SER A 168 4.58 21.78 -2.14
CA SER A 168 4.56 23.22 -1.85
C SER A 168 5.95 23.87 -1.88
N LEU A 169 7.03 23.07 -1.90
CA LEU A 169 8.40 23.58 -2.01
C LEU A 169 8.87 23.75 -3.47
N PHE A 170 8.12 23.22 -4.45
CA PHE A 170 8.49 23.32 -5.85
C PHE A 170 7.79 24.53 -6.48
N SER A 171 8.55 25.60 -6.71
CA SER A 171 8.13 26.67 -7.63
C SER A 171 8.55 26.28 -9.05
N THR A 172 7.70 26.56 -10.03
CA THR A 172 8.00 26.37 -11.47
C THR A 172 9.23 27.17 -11.93
N SER A 173 9.64 28.19 -11.18
CA SER A 173 10.82 29.02 -11.45
C SER A 173 12.16 28.47 -10.91
N ASP A 174 12.17 27.48 -10.02
CA ASP A 174 13.40 26.98 -9.37
C ASP A 174 13.50 25.44 -9.37
N ILE A 175 13.49 24.87 -10.59
CA ILE A 175 13.60 23.41 -10.80
C ILE A 175 14.96 22.87 -10.30
N LYS A 176 16.04 23.65 -10.44
CA LYS A 176 17.39 23.24 -10.03
C LYS A 176 17.54 23.23 -8.50
N GLY A 177 17.02 24.23 -7.80
CA GLY A 177 16.94 24.24 -6.34
C GLY A 177 16.03 23.13 -5.82
N GLY A 178 14.90 22.89 -6.51
CA GLY A 178 13.98 21.78 -6.25
C GLY A 178 14.68 20.43 -6.25
N LEU A 179 15.43 20.09 -7.31
CA LEU A 179 16.16 18.82 -7.43
C LEU A 179 17.24 18.63 -6.36
N LYS A 180 18.04 19.66 -6.07
CA LYS A 180 19.04 19.58 -4.98
C LYS A 180 18.38 19.34 -3.62
N SER A 181 17.20 19.92 -3.42
CA SER A 181 16.42 19.69 -2.21
C SER A 181 15.69 18.34 -2.17
N MET A 182 15.49 17.68 -3.31
CA MET A 182 15.02 16.29 -3.36
C MET A 182 16.09 15.29 -2.95
N LEU A 183 17.37 15.67 -2.96
CA LEU A 183 18.47 14.79 -2.55
C LEU A 183 18.89 15.02 -1.08
N SER A 184 18.37 16.04 -0.40
CA SER A 184 18.69 16.28 1.00
C SER A 184 17.86 15.38 1.93
N THR A 185 18.46 14.86 2.99
CA THR A 185 17.73 14.05 4.00
C THR A 185 16.95 14.91 5.00
N THR A 186 17.25 16.21 5.04
CA THR A 186 16.62 17.21 5.92
C THR A 186 16.14 18.43 5.13
N LEU A 187 15.14 19.12 5.67
CA LEU A 187 14.67 20.42 5.18
C LEU A 187 15.64 21.54 5.57
N SER A 188 15.90 22.49 4.66
CA SER A 188 16.62 23.74 5.01
C SER A 188 15.70 24.70 5.78
N SER A 189 16.26 25.68 6.49
CA SER A 189 15.47 26.67 7.24
C SER A 189 14.46 27.42 6.36
N SER A 190 14.86 27.85 5.16
CA SER A 190 13.96 28.50 4.20
C SER A 190 12.79 27.62 3.75
N GLN A 191 13.04 26.30 3.59
CA GLN A 191 11.99 25.34 3.25
C GLN A 191 11.06 25.10 4.44
N LEU A 192 11.61 25.03 5.65
CA LEU A 192 10.84 24.88 6.87
C LEU A 192 9.90 26.08 7.07
N ASP A 193 10.37 27.30 6.83
CA ASP A 193 9.56 28.52 6.93
C ASP A 193 8.44 28.50 5.90
N THR A 194 8.76 28.11 4.66
CA THR A 194 7.76 28.00 3.58
C THR A 194 6.69 26.96 3.92
N LEU A 195 7.09 25.80 4.45
CA LEU A 195 6.16 24.75 4.89
C LEU A 195 5.35 25.16 6.11
N THR A 196 5.94 25.90 7.04
CA THR A 196 5.24 26.38 8.24
C THR A 196 4.13 27.36 7.86
N ASN A 197 4.33 28.16 6.81
CA ASN A 197 3.31 29.09 6.31
C ASN A 197 2.16 28.41 5.56
N THR A 198 2.37 27.22 5.00
CA THR A 198 1.34 26.46 4.26
C THR A 198 0.74 25.31 5.08
N ALA A 199 1.32 25.00 6.24
CA ALA A 199 0.86 23.95 7.13
C ALA A 199 -0.43 24.35 7.87
N PRO A 200 -1.22 23.36 8.32
CA PRO A 200 -2.35 23.60 9.21
C PRO A 200 -1.94 24.40 10.46
N PRO A 201 -2.84 25.25 11.00
CA PRO A 201 -2.56 26.06 12.17
C PRO A 201 -2.20 25.18 13.37
N GLY A 202 -1.24 25.63 14.18
CA GLY A 202 -0.77 24.88 15.35
C GLY A 202 0.28 23.82 15.02
N MET A 203 0.63 23.61 13.75
CA MET A 203 1.67 22.66 13.34
C MET A 203 3.07 23.23 13.49
N ARG A 204 3.98 22.43 14.04
CA ARG A 204 5.44 22.59 13.93
C ARG A 204 5.94 21.52 12.98
N VAL A 205 6.46 21.95 11.83
CA VAL A 205 6.93 21.03 10.79
C VAL A 205 8.17 20.28 11.25
N ASP A 206 8.14 18.95 11.13
CA ASP A 206 9.30 18.09 11.35
C ASP A 206 10.31 18.26 10.19
N PRO A 207 11.59 18.59 10.46
CA PRO A 207 12.61 18.78 9.43
C PRO A 207 13.04 17.51 8.70
N GLY A 208 12.75 16.31 9.24
CA GLY A 208 13.19 15.04 8.65
C GLY A 208 12.43 14.68 7.36
N LYS A 209 13.16 14.30 6.30
CA LYS A 209 12.57 13.78 5.05
C LYS A 209 12.64 12.26 4.92
N VAL A 210 13.41 11.58 5.76
CA VAL A 210 13.59 10.11 5.72
C VAL A 210 12.98 9.50 6.97
N ASN A 211 12.24 8.41 6.82
CA ASN A 211 11.72 7.61 7.92
C ASN A 211 12.04 6.15 7.72
N LEU A 212 12.31 5.48 8.83
CA LEU A 212 12.35 4.02 8.91
C LEU A 212 11.04 3.56 9.54
N LEU A 213 10.43 2.57 8.93
CA LEU A 213 9.17 1.99 9.36
C LEU A 213 9.37 0.49 9.48
N ALA A 214 8.82 -0.08 10.54
CA ALA A 214 8.72 -1.51 10.71
C ALA A 214 7.30 -1.82 11.18
N GLY A 215 6.72 -2.90 10.69
CA GLY A 215 5.35 -3.24 11.00
C GLY A 215 4.91 -4.59 10.47
N PHE A 216 3.61 -4.83 10.56
CA PHE A 216 2.96 -6.02 10.07
C PHE A 216 1.94 -5.64 9.02
N ASN A 217 1.91 -6.37 7.92
CA ASN A 217 0.94 -6.19 6.86
C ASN A 217 0.12 -7.46 6.68
N LEU A 218 -1.12 -7.27 6.24
CA LEU A 218 -2.01 -8.35 5.85
C LEU A 218 -2.45 -8.06 4.42
N HIS A 219 -1.92 -8.81 3.48
CA HIS A 219 -2.30 -8.75 2.07
C HIS A 219 -3.39 -9.80 1.80
N LEU A 220 -4.34 -9.46 0.92
CA LEU A 220 -5.52 -10.27 0.59
C LEU A 220 -5.69 -10.38 -0.93
#